data_AF-A0A6V7HF92-F1
#
_entry.id   AF-A0A6V7HF92-F1
#
_cell.length_a   1.000
_cell.length_b   1.000
_cell.length_c   1.000
_cell.angle_alpha   90.00
_cell.angle_beta   90.00
_cell.angle_gamma   90.00
#
_symmetry.space_group_name_H-M   'P 1'
#
loop_
_entity.id
_entity.type
_entity.pdbx_description
1 polymer ?
#
loop_
_entity_poly.entity_id
_entity_poly.type
_entity_poly.pdbx_seq_one_letter_code
_entity_poly.pdbx_strand_id
1 'polypeptide(L)'
;LPEFDMPALDPYYTESYSMEYDGGQLRGKLVATDVRTYGLAKAHFLSVKPEMVDDLFRLDIDLEIPKLLIDGNYDVDGFVASFKIGGQGFFNISMEDMRCTWDISGHVVDDKWVVEHFKMTPTIGGMKIWFSDLFNGNDDL
;
A
#
# COMPACT_ATOMS: atom_id res chain seq x y z
N LEU A 1 12.13 -15.73 -4.47
CA LEU A 1 12.47 -16.82 -5.42
C LEU A 1 13.23 -16.16 -6.57
N PRO A 2 14.55 -15.98 -6.45
CA PRO A 2 15.35 -15.22 -7.41
C PRO A 2 15.24 -15.75 -8.85
N GLU A 3 15.02 -17.05 -9.01
CA GLU A 3 14.84 -17.73 -10.28
C GLU A 3 13.57 -17.30 -11.05
N PHE A 4 12.60 -16.69 -10.37
CA PHE A 4 11.37 -16.17 -10.95
C PHE A 4 11.31 -14.63 -10.95
N ASP A 5 12.44 -13.96 -10.70
CA ASP A 5 12.53 -12.50 -10.59
C ASP A 5 11.53 -11.92 -9.57
N MET A 6 11.19 -12.72 -8.54
CA MET A 6 10.26 -12.28 -7.49
C MET A 6 11.03 -11.55 -6.38
N PRO A 7 10.63 -10.31 -6.03
CA PRO A 7 11.26 -9.57 -4.96
C PRO A 7 11.00 -10.24 -3.60
N ALA A 8 11.80 -9.86 -2.60
CA ALA A 8 11.45 -10.16 -1.22
C ALA A 8 10.13 -9.46 -0.86
N LEU A 9 9.23 -10.20 -0.20
CA LEU A 9 7.94 -9.66 0.25
C LEU A 9 7.95 -9.26 1.73
N ASP A 10 8.97 -9.63 2.51
CA ASP A 10 9.10 -9.22 3.91
C ASP A 10 10.58 -9.09 4.34
N PRO A 11 11.12 -7.86 4.43
CA PRO A 11 10.47 -6.62 4.03
C PRO A 11 10.28 -6.54 2.51
N TYR A 12 9.14 -5.99 2.10
CA TYR A 12 8.92 -5.55 0.72
C TYR A 12 9.51 -4.15 0.54
N TYR A 13 10.45 -4.00 -0.39
CA TYR A 13 11.14 -2.74 -0.68
C TYR A 13 10.52 -2.04 -1.90
N THR A 14 10.27 -0.74 -1.77
CA THR A 14 9.86 0.14 -2.87
C THR A 14 10.82 1.32 -2.92
N GLU A 15 11.50 1.48 -4.06
CA GLU A 15 12.49 2.56 -4.26
C GLU A 15 11.84 3.94 -4.17
N SER A 16 10.74 4.15 -4.89
CA SER A 16 9.98 5.38 -4.85
C SER A 16 8.50 5.16 -5.12
N TYR A 17 7.67 5.95 -4.46
CA TYR A 17 6.24 6.06 -4.70
C TYR A 17 5.86 7.54 -4.71
N SER A 18 5.19 8.00 -5.76
CA SER A 18 4.71 9.37 -5.86
C SER A 18 3.20 9.40 -6.01
N MET A 19 2.55 10.26 -5.24
CA MET A 19 1.12 10.50 -5.32
C MET A 19 0.87 11.99 -5.49
N GLU A 20 -0.02 12.33 -6.42
CA GLU A 20 -0.61 13.66 -6.52
C GLU A 20 -2.10 13.52 -6.23
N TYR A 21 -2.59 14.36 -5.32
CA TYR A 21 -4.00 14.40 -4.94
C TYR A 21 -4.52 15.81 -5.12
N ASP A 22 -5.67 15.94 -5.78
CA ASP A 22 -6.36 17.21 -5.99
C ASP A 22 -7.87 16.95 -5.82
N GLY A 23 -8.39 17.17 -4.61
CA GLY A 23 -9.75 16.80 -4.26
C GLY A 23 -10.30 17.53 -3.04
N GLY A 24 -11.42 18.22 -3.22
CA GLY A 24 -12.10 18.94 -2.15
C GLY A 24 -11.21 20.03 -1.54
N GLN A 25 -10.83 19.84 -0.27
CA GLN A 25 -9.94 20.77 0.45
C GLN A 25 -8.48 20.32 0.47
N LEU A 26 -8.15 19.12 0.01
CA LEU A 26 -6.77 18.61 0.00
C LEU A 26 -6.21 18.68 -1.42
N ARG A 27 -5.09 19.36 -1.56
CA ARG A 27 -4.30 19.38 -2.80
C ARG A 27 -2.84 19.25 -2.45
N GLY A 28 -2.13 18.30 -3.04
CA GLY A 28 -0.71 18.17 -2.76
C GLY A 28 -0.04 17.04 -3.49
N LYS A 29 1.28 17.04 -3.38
CA LYS A 29 2.16 15.99 -3.87
C LYS A 29 2.89 15.38 -2.69
N LEU A 30 2.95 14.06 -2.67
CA LEU A 30 3.75 13.28 -1.75
C LEU A 30 4.69 12.39 -2.56
N VAL A 31 5.95 12.39 -2.19
CA VAL A 31 6.95 11.43 -2.66
C VAL A 31 7.45 10.67 -1.44
N ALA A 32 7.33 9.35 -1.48
CA ALA A 32 7.97 8.45 -0.55
C ALA A 32 9.15 7.75 -1.24
N THR A 33 10.26 7.59 -0.55
CA THR A 33 11.47 6.90 -1.05
C THR A 33 12.02 5.96 0.00
N ASP A 34 12.75 4.94 -0.45
CA ASP A 34 13.34 3.91 0.41
C ASP A 34 12.33 3.24 1.35
N VAL A 35 11.14 2.97 0.82
CA VAL A 35 10.03 2.45 1.61
C VAL A 35 10.22 0.96 1.86
N ARG A 36 10.12 0.55 3.12
CA ARG A 36 10.11 -0.85 3.55
C ARG A 36 8.81 -1.18 4.24
N THR A 37 8.15 -2.24 3.77
CA THR A 37 6.93 -2.77 4.36
C THR A 37 7.21 -4.13 4.99
N TYR A 38 6.91 -4.29 6.27
CA TYR A 38 7.15 -5.49 7.06
C TYR A 38 5.83 -6.11 7.52
N GLY A 39 5.84 -7.43 7.73
CA GLY A 39 4.71 -8.17 8.29
C GLY A 39 3.85 -8.88 7.24
N LEU A 40 4.14 -8.74 5.95
CA LEU A 40 3.45 -9.49 4.88
C LEU A 40 3.64 -11.01 5.04
N ALA A 41 4.76 -11.47 5.61
CA ALA A 41 4.98 -12.89 5.92
C ALA A 41 4.09 -13.42 7.06
N LYS A 42 3.34 -12.53 7.74
CA LYS A 42 2.35 -12.88 8.76
C LYS A 42 0.92 -12.82 8.23
N ALA A 43 0.73 -12.66 6.93
CA ALA A 43 -0.59 -12.74 6.32
C ALA A 43 -1.20 -14.13 6.51
N HIS A 44 -2.47 -14.17 6.90
CA HIS A 44 -3.26 -15.37 7.04
C HIS A 44 -4.40 -15.33 6.03
N PHE A 45 -4.44 -16.32 5.13
CA PHE A 45 -5.54 -16.50 4.20
C PHE A 45 -6.77 -17.01 4.95
N LEU A 46 -7.86 -16.26 4.88
CA LEU A 46 -9.15 -16.58 5.48
C LEU A 46 -10.04 -17.32 4.49
N SER A 47 -10.00 -16.92 3.21
CA SER A 47 -10.73 -17.56 2.13
C SER A 47 -10.00 -17.41 0.81
N VAL A 48 -10.13 -18.43 -0.05
CA VAL A 48 -9.62 -18.43 -1.42
C VAL A 48 -10.69 -19.06 -2.29
N LYS A 49 -11.27 -18.28 -3.21
CA LYS A 49 -12.38 -18.70 -4.07
C LYS A 49 -11.98 -18.51 -5.53
N PRO A 50 -11.56 -19.60 -6.20
CA PRO A 50 -11.31 -19.58 -7.63
C PRO A 50 -12.64 -19.71 -8.39
N GLU A 51 -12.82 -18.91 -9.44
CA GLU A 51 -13.95 -18.95 -10.36
C GLU A 51 -13.42 -18.94 -11.79
N MET A 52 -13.99 -19.80 -12.66
CA MET A 52 -13.64 -19.86 -14.07
C MET A 52 -14.91 -19.71 -14.90
N VAL A 53 -14.92 -18.74 -15.82
CA VAL A 53 -15.98 -18.56 -16.80
C VAL A 53 -15.31 -18.49 -18.18
N ASP A 54 -15.52 -19.52 -19.00
CA ASP A 54 -14.80 -19.72 -20.26
C ASP A 54 -13.28 -19.72 -20.06
N ASP A 55 -12.57 -18.73 -20.58
CA ASP A 55 -11.13 -18.50 -20.43
C ASP A 55 -10.79 -17.43 -19.38
N LEU A 56 -11.78 -16.75 -18.81
CA LEU A 56 -11.60 -15.78 -17.72
C LEU A 56 -11.48 -16.50 -16.37
N PHE A 57 -10.31 -16.38 -15.75
CA PHE A 57 -10.06 -16.87 -14.40
C PHE A 57 -10.10 -15.71 -13.39
N ARG A 58 -10.83 -15.91 -12.29
CA ARG A 58 -10.92 -14.97 -11.18
C ARG A 58 -10.55 -15.67 -9.87
N LEU A 59 -9.87 -14.93 -9.01
CA LEU A 59 -9.48 -15.35 -7.67
C LEU A 59 -9.90 -14.27 -6.67
N ASP A 60 -10.87 -14.60 -5.84
CA ASP A 60 -11.29 -13.79 -4.69
C ASP A 60 -10.63 -14.34 -3.43
N ILE A 61 -9.82 -13.51 -2.78
CA ILE A 61 -9.01 -13.89 -1.62
C ILE A 61 -9.32 -12.94 -0.47
N ASP A 62 -9.74 -13.51 0.66
CA ASP A 62 -9.81 -12.79 1.92
C ASP A 62 -8.57 -13.15 2.76
N LEU A 63 -7.87 -12.13 3.26
CA LEU A 63 -6.72 -12.31 4.14
C LEU A 63 -6.74 -11.32 5.31
N GLU A 64 -6.05 -11.69 6.38
CA GLU A 64 -5.76 -10.80 7.50
C GLU A 64 -4.26 -10.68 7.72
N ILE A 65 -3.84 -9.51 8.20
CA ILE A 65 -2.46 -9.21 8.57
C ILE A 65 -2.51 -8.61 9.98
N PRO A 66 -2.03 -9.32 11.01
CA PRO A 66 -2.16 -8.86 12.39
C PRO A 66 -1.49 -7.51 12.64
N LYS A 67 -0.32 -7.31 12.02
CA LYS A 67 0.46 -6.08 12.13
C LYS A 67 1.28 -5.85 10.88
N LEU A 68 1.22 -4.62 10.38
CA LEU A 68 2.00 -4.14 9.25
C LEU A 68 2.78 -2.91 9.69
N LEU A 69 4.07 -2.87 9.38
CA LEU A 69 4.93 -1.72 9.64
C LEU A 69 5.43 -1.20 8.29
N ILE A 70 5.40 0.12 8.11
CA ILE A 70 5.95 0.77 6.94
C ILE A 70 6.88 1.88 7.42
N ASP A 71 8.09 1.93 6.90
CA ASP A 71 9.01 3.03 7.13
C ASP A 71 9.67 3.48 5.83
N GLY A 72 10.15 4.73 5.81
CA GLY A 72 10.82 5.30 4.65
C GLY A 72 11.03 6.80 4.81
N ASN A 73 11.49 7.42 3.73
CA ASN A 73 11.64 8.86 3.64
C ASN A 73 10.44 9.46 2.91
N TYR A 74 10.00 10.66 3.29
CA TYR A 74 8.96 11.41 2.61
C TYR A 74 9.42 12.82 2.25
N ASP A 75 8.82 13.35 1.20
CA ASP A 75 8.79 14.76 0.82
C ASP A 75 7.34 15.08 0.45
N VAL A 76 6.74 16.03 1.16
CA VAL A 76 5.35 16.45 0.94
C VAL A 76 5.28 17.96 0.77
N ASP A 77 4.49 18.40 -0.20
CA ASP A 77 4.13 19.81 -0.40
C ASP A 77 2.67 19.89 -0.85
N GLY A 78 1.88 20.70 -0.17
CA GLY A 78 0.45 20.79 -0.43
C GLY A 78 -0.29 21.78 0.44
N PHE A 79 -1.61 21.66 0.39
CA PHE A 79 -2.56 22.50 1.09
C PHE A 79 -3.71 21.67 1.64
N VAL A 80 -4.12 22.00 2.86
CA VAL A 80 -5.38 21.58 3.47
C VAL A 80 -6.24 22.82 3.68
N ALA A 81 -7.33 22.94 2.92
CA ALA A 81 -8.11 24.15 2.77
C ALA A 81 -7.22 25.34 2.38
N SER A 82 -7.04 26.30 3.29
CA SER A 82 -6.16 27.46 3.12
C SER A 82 -4.78 27.29 3.76
N PHE A 83 -4.54 26.21 4.50
CA PHE A 83 -3.30 25.99 5.23
C PHE A 83 -2.29 25.26 4.36
N LYS A 84 -1.08 25.82 4.25
CA LYS A 84 0.03 25.13 3.59
C LYS A 84 0.53 24.00 4.48
N ILE A 85 0.64 22.81 3.92
CA ILE A 85 1.29 21.66 4.54
C ILE A 85 2.56 21.35 3.75
N GLY A 86 3.62 21.00 4.45
CA GLY A 86 4.86 20.63 3.80
C GLY A 86 5.88 20.11 4.78
N GLY A 87 6.84 19.35 4.30
CA GLY A 87 7.90 18.78 5.12
C GLY A 87 8.64 17.67 4.40
N GLN A 88 9.85 17.41 4.85
CA GLN A 88 10.67 16.31 4.36
C GLN A 88 11.34 15.62 5.54
N GLY A 89 11.48 14.31 5.47
CA GLY A 89 12.13 13.57 6.54
C GLY A 89 11.79 12.09 6.55
N PHE A 90 11.80 11.49 7.73
CA PHE A 90 11.51 10.08 7.93
C PHE A 90 10.08 9.89 8.43
N PHE A 91 9.40 8.88 7.92
CA PHE A 91 8.09 8.48 8.41
C PHE A 91 8.11 7.03 8.90
N ASN A 92 7.22 6.73 9.84
CA ASN A 92 6.83 5.36 10.13
C ASN A 92 5.31 5.26 10.30
N ILE A 93 4.77 4.13 9.88
CA ILE A 93 3.36 3.80 9.98
C ILE A 93 3.26 2.42 10.62
N SER A 94 2.39 2.28 11.60
CA SER A 94 1.98 0.97 12.13
C SER A 94 0.49 0.79 11.92
N MET A 95 0.12 -0.32 11.29
CA MET A 95 -1.27 -0.75 11.13
C MET A 95 -1.48 -2.06 11.89
N GLU A 96 -2.59 -2.17 12.59
CA GLU A 96 -2.99 -3.34 13.37
C GLU A 96 -4.38 -3.80 12.95
N ASP A 97 -4.61 -5.11 13.08
CA ASP A 97 -5.87 -5.77 12.74
C ASP A 97 -6.34 -5.47 11.30
N MET A 98 -5.42 -5.66 10.34
CA MET A 98 -5.71 -5.44 8.93
C MET A 98 -6.47 -6.63 8.34
N ARG A 99 -7.55 -6.36 7.61
CA ARG A 99 -8.22 -7.31 6.72
C ARG A 99 -8.17 -6.78 5.30
N CYS A 100 -8.01 -7.65 4.33
CA CYS A 100 -7.98 -7.25 2.93
C CYS A 100 -8.68 -8.30 2.07
N THR A 101 -9.49 -7.83 1.14
CA THR A 101 -9.99 -8.67 0.04
C THR A 101 -9.21 -8.33 -1.22
N TRP A 102 -8.61 -9.34 -1.85
CA TRP A 102 -8.04 -9.26 -3.18
C TRP A 102 -9.01 -9.85 -4.19
N ASP A 103 -9.26 -9.09 -5.25
CA ASP A 103 -10.01 -9.51 -6.43
C ASP A 103 -9.05 -9.47 -7.60
N ILE A 104 -8.67 -10.65 -8.07
CA ILE A 104 -7.69 -10.84 -9.13
C ILE A 104 -8.39 -11.50 -10.30
N SER A 105 -8.27 -10.95 -11.50
CA SER A 105 -8.85 -11.57 -12.69
C SER A 105 -8.00 -11.37 -13.93
N GLY A 106 -8.21 -12.26 -14.89
CA GLY A 106 -7.61 -12.20 -16.21
C GLY A 106 -7.72 -13.52 -16.96
N HIS A 107 -7.40 -13.52 -18.24
CA HIS A 107 -7.61 -14.68 -19.10
C HIS A 107 -6.48 -15.71 -18.97
N VAL A 108 -6.83 -16.98 -19.22
CA VAL A 108 -5.85 -18.06 -19.38
C VAL A 108 -5.54 -18.21 -20.87
N VAL A 109 -4.31 -17.88 -21.26
CA VAL A 109 -3.83 -17.95 -22.64
C VAL A 109 -2.64 -18.90 -22.68
N ASP A 110 -2.70 -19.93 -23.53
CA ASP A 110 -1.65 -20.96 -23.66
C ASP A 110 -1.19 -21.54 -22.31
N ASP A 111 -2.16 -21.98 -21.49
CA ASP A 111 -1.97 -22.52 -20.13
C ASP A 111 -1.32 -21.54 -19.13
N LYS A 112 -1.31 -20.24 -19.43
CA LYS A 112 -0.80 -19.19 -18.54
C LYS A 112 -1.90 -18.23 -18.16
N TRP A 113 -2.06 -17.99 -16.86
CA TRP A 113 -2.92 -16.93 -16.38
C TRP A 113 -2.25 -15.57 -16.57
N VAL A 114 -2.84 -14.74 -17.44
CA VAL A 114 -2.44 -13.36 -17.66
C VAL A 114 -3.31 -12.49 -16.75
N VAL A 115 -2.73 -12.00 -15.66
CA VAL A 115 -3.45 -11.12 -14.72
C VAL A 115 -3.70 -9.77 -15.39
N GLU A 116 -4.97 -9.39 -15.50
CA GLU A 116 -5.43 -8.15 -16.13
C GLU A 116 -5.92 -7.14 -15.10
N HIS A 117 -6.52 -7.64 -14.01
CA HIS A 117 -7.03 -6.83 -12.92
C HIS A 117 -6.54 -7.37 -11.58
N PHE A 118 -6.10 -6.44 -10.74
CA PHE A 118 -5.79 -6.69 -9.35
C PHE A 118 -6.37 -5.53 -8.54
N LYS A 119 -7.39 -5.82 -7.74
CA LYS A 119 -8.01 -4.85 -6.83
C LYS A 119 -7.86 -5.35 -5.40
N MET A 120 -7.38 -4.46 -4.54
CA MET A 120 -7.29 -4.70 -3.10
C MET A 120 -8.21 -3.76 -2.34
N THR A 121 -8.94 -4.30 -1.37
CA THR A 121 -9.85 -3.52 -0.52
C THR A 121 -9.50 -3.76 0.94
N PRO A 122 -8.61 -2.94 1.55
CA PRO A 122 -8.22 -3.10 2.94
C PRO A 122 -9.23 -2.46 3.91
N THR A 123 -9.35 -3.06 5.08
CA THR A 123 -9.96 -2.50 6.30
C THR A 123 -8.90 -2.54 7.39
N ILE A 124 -8.71 -1.43 8.11
CA ILE A 124 -7.65 -1.28 9.12
C ILE A 124 -8.32 -1.04 10.46
N GLY A 125 -8.04 -1.88 11.46
CA GLY A 125 -8.60 -1.71 12.81
C GLY A 125 -7.94 -0.54 13.56
N GLY A 126 -6.61 -0.45 13.51
CA GLY A 126 -5.85 0.63 14.13
C GLY A 126 -4.71 1.11 13.24
N MET A 127 -4.50 2.43 13.17
CA MET A 127 -3.39 3.03 12.42
C MET A 127 -2.74 4.12 13.26
N LYS A 128 -1.41 4.10 13.32
CA LYS A 128 -0.58 5.19 13.87
C LYS A 128 0.40 5.62 12.79
N ILE A 129 0.53 6.93 12.64
CA ILE A 129 1.41 7.54 11.67
C ILE A 129 2.29 8.53 12.42
N TRP A 130 3.59 8.49 12.16
CA TRP A 130 4.55 9.43 12.70
C TRP A 130 5.41 9.97 11.57
N PHE A 131 5.66 11.27 11.60
CA PHE A 131 6.54 11.99 10.69
C PHE A 131 7.56 12.74 11.52
N SER A 132 8.82 12.76 11.09
CA SER A 132 9.89 13.44 11.79
C SER A 132 9.78 14.96 11.75
N ASP A 133 9.25 15.51 10.65
CA ASP A 133 9.19 16.95 10.41
C ASP A 133 7.98 17.32 9.53
N LEU A 134 6.79 17.23 10.11
CA LEU A 134 5.58 17.74 9.46
C LEU A 134 5.48 19.24 9.77
N PHE A 135 5.16 20.05 8.76
CA PHE A 135 5.08 21.53 8.83
C PHE A 135 6.42 22.28 8.87
N ASN A 136 7.52 21.64 8.47
CA ASN A 136 8.87 22.25 8.47
C ASN A 136 9.25 22.82 9.86
N GLY A 137 8.92 22.13 10.94
CA GLY A 137 9.26 22.51 12.31
C GLY A 137 8.51 23.73 12.84
N ASN A 138 7.33 24.05 12.31
CA ASN A 138 6.49 25.10 12.88
C ASN A 138 5.71 24.57 14.10
N ASP A 139 6.28 24.77 15.30
CA ASP A 139 5.72 24.30 16.59
C ASP A 139 4.38 24.95 16.97
N ASP A 140 3.92 25.98 16.25
CA ASP A 140 2.65 26.69 16.48
C ASP A 140 1.43 26.02 15.80
N LEU A 141 1.63 24.90 15.07
CA LEU A 141 0.61 24.08 14.38
C LEU A 141 0.68 22.61 14.81
#